data_AF-A0A7Y5RNI7-F1
#
_entry.id   AF-A0A7Y5RNI7-F1
#
_cell.length_a   1.000
_cell.length_b   1.000
_cell.length_c   1.000
_cell.angle_alpha   90.00
_cell.angle_beta   90.00
_cell.angle_gamma   90.00
#
_symmetry.space_group_name_H-M   'P 1'
#
loop_
_entity.id
_entity.type
_entity.pdbx_description
1 polymer ?
#
loop_
_entity_poly.entity_id
_entity_poly.type
_entity_poly.pdbx_seq_one_letter_code
_entity_poly.pdbx_strand_id
1 'polypeptide(L)'
;MNWIRAKKLDVYTTPGGQYRMELHKFRKFLTDSGFPIPEELHDEHGRRVLIVDDDEEIVEMLTDALESADANYDISGASNGYDALIKLGSFKPEVLILDLMMPKMDGVELCRRLRANPDTRNIRIIAITALDSEADEVRKIKDIGVETLLAKPVNIDKLCGLVAQYVSRVPA
;
A
#
# COMPACT_ATOMS: atom_id res chain seq x y z
N MET A 1 -13.40 30.19 -10.26
CA MET A 1 -12.79 29.43 -11.37
C MET A 1 -13.73 28.33 -11.81
N ASN A 2 -13.92 28.09 -13.12
CA ASN A 2 -14.78 27.03 -13.63
C ASN A 2 -13.93 25.88 -14.18
N TRP A 3 -13.70 24.87 -13.34
CA TRP A 3 -12.78 23.74 -13.57
C TRP A 3 -13.22 22.81 -14.72
N ILE A 4 -14.53 22.74 -14.95
CA ILE A 4 -15.13 22.00 -16.08
C ILE A 4 -14.78 22.68 -17.40
N ARG A 5 -14.96 24.00 -17.50
CA ARG A 5 -14.58 24.78 -18.71
C ARG A 5 -13.09 24.74 -18.98
N ALA A 6 -12.27 24.63 -17.93
CA ALA A 6 -10.82 24.49 -18.04
C ALA A 6 -10.37 23.05 -18.38
N LYS A 7 -11.29 22.10 -18.58
CA LYS A 7 -11.02 20.66 -18.79
C LYS A 7 -10.14 20.02 -17.71
N LYS A 8 -10.08 20.62 -16.52
CA LYS A 8 -9.36 20.05 -15.36
C LYS A 8 -10.17 18.98 -14.63
N LEU A 9 -11.49 19.04 -14.79
CA LEU A 9 -12.43 18.08 -14.22
C LEU A 9 -13.12 17.35 -15.37
N ASP A 10 -12.84 16.07 -15.54
CA ASP A 10 -13.44 15.23 -16.59
C ASP A 10 -14.86 14.84 -16.19
N VAL A 11 -15.86 15.41 -16.89
CA VAL A 11 -17.28 15.26 -16.60
C VAL A 11 -18.04 14.93 -17.89
N TYR A 12 -19.12 14.16 -17.76
CA TYR A 12 -20.09 13.94 -18.84
C TYR A 12 -21.43 14.59 -18.48
N THR A 13 -22.28 14.82 -19.48
CA THR A 13 -23.59 15.46 -19.30
C THR A 13 -24.70 14.42 -19.46
N THR A 14 -25.70 14.46 -18.59
CA THR A 14 -26.93 13.70 -18.77
C THR A 14 -27.83 14.39 -19.80
N PRO A 15 -28.85 13.70 -20.37
CA PRO A 15 -29.82 14.33 -21.28
C PRO A 15 -30.54 15.55 -20.68
N GLY A 16 -30.63 15.64 -19.34
CA GLY A 16 -31.18 16.79 -18.62
C GLY A 16 -30.19 17.94 -18.35
N GLY A 17 -28.99 17.89 -18.91
CA GLY A 17 -27.98 18.95 -18.78
C GLY A 17 -27.22 18.97 -17.45
N GLN A 18 -27.39 17.95 -16.59
CA GLN A 18 -26.63 17.84 -15.34
C GLN A 18 -25.26 17.23 -15.63
N TYR A 19 -24.22 17.78 -15.02
CA TYR A 19 -22.88 17.18 -15.04
C TYR A 19 -22.82 15.98 -14.11
N ARG A 20 -22.17 14.92 -14.56
CA ARG A 20 -21.80 13.74 -13.78
C ARG A 20 -20.34 13.41 -14.00
N MET A 21 -19.77 12.68 -13.05
CA MET A 21 -18.43 12.16 -13.17
C MET A 21 -18.30 10.83 -12.43
N GLU A 22 -17.29 10.07 -12.81
CA GLU A 22 -16.93 8.86 -12.09
C GLU A 22 -16.17 9.24 -10.81
N LEU A 23 -16.46 8.53 -9.71
CA LEU A 23 -15.93 8.83 -8.38
C LEU A 23 -14.39 8.83 -8.37
N HIS A 24 -13.78 7.85 -9.05
CA HIS A 24 -12.33 7.73 -9.14
C HIS A 24 -11.68 8.92 -9.86
N LYS A 25 -12.33 9.48 -10.89
CA LYS A 25 -11.85 10.69 -11.59
C LYS A 25 -11.94 11.91 -10.70
N PHE A 26 -13.00 12.00 -9.89
CA PHE A 26 -13.16 13.08 -8.94
C PHE A 26 -12.09 13.05 -7.86
N ARG A 27 -11.85 11.86 -7.29
CA ARG A 27 -10.80 11.65 -6.31
C ARG A 27 -9.42 12.01 -6.85
N LYS A 28 -9.06 11.53 -8.05
CA LYS A 28 -7.80 11.88 -8.72
C LYS A 28 -7.65 13.39 -8.89
N PHE A 29 -8.70 14.08 -9.32
CA PHE A 29 -8.67 15.55 -9.42
C PHE A 29 -8.41 16.25 -8.09
N LEU A 30 -9.05 15.79 -6.99
CA LEU A 30 -8.84 16.37 -5.66
C LEU A 30 -7.37 16.19 -5.24
N THR A 31 -6.81 15.00 -5.42
CA THR A 31 -5.40 14.70 -5.14
C THR A 31 -4.46 15.57 -5.98
N ASP A 32 -4.62 15.58 -7.31
CA ASP A 32 -3.75 16.31 -8.24
C ASP A 32 -3.81 17.84 -8.04
N SER A 33 -4.93 18.33 -7.52
CA SER A 33 -5.15 19.75 -7.25
C SER A 33 -4.82 20.16 -5.80
N GLY A 34 -4.39 19.21 -4.95
CA GLY A 34 -4.03 19.47 -3.56
C GLY A 34 -5.22 19.77 -2.64
N PHE A 35 -6.42 19.31 -3.00
CA PHE A 35 -7.60 19.41 -2.13
C PHE A 35 -7.65 18.23 -1.14
N PRO A 36 -8.14 18.45 0.09
CA PRO A 36 -8.44 17.36 1.00
C PRO A 36 -9.54 16.46 0.40
N ILE A 37 -9.43 15.15 0.61
CA ILE A 37 -10.44 14.18 0.17
C ILE A 37 -11.51 14.09 1.26
N PRO A 38 -12.80 14.38 0.95
CA PRO A 38 -13.92 14.16 1.84
C PRO A 38 -14.01 12.71 2.32
N GLU A 39 -14.53 12.50 3.53
CA GLU A 39 -14.57 11.21 4.19
C GLU A 39 -15.34 10.15 3.37
N GLU A 40 -16.41 10.59 2.70
CA GLU A 40 -17.26 9.74 1.85
C GLU A 40 -16.59 9.31 0.54
N LEU A 41 -15.42 9.89 0.23
CA LEU A 41 -14.62 9.62 -0.97
C LEU A 41 -13.34 8.85 -0.65
N HIS A 42 -13.11 8.50 0.61
CA HIS A 42 -12.15 7.47 0.96
C HIS A 42 -12.65 6.12 0.42
N ASP A 43 -11.74 5.26 -0.06
CA ASP A 43 -12.15 3.91 -0.46
C ASP A 43 -12.82 3.21 0.74
N GLU A 44 -13.94 2.53 0.53
CA GLU A 44 -14.58 1.65 1.54
C GLU A 44 -13.66 0.50 2.01
N HIS A 45 -12.52 0.37 1.33
CA HIS A 45 -11.46 -0.61 1.53
C HIS A 45 -10.18 0.06 2.08
N GLY A 46 -10.34 1.25 2.63
CA GLY A 46 -9.31 2.25 2.81
C GLY A 46 -8.12 1.78 3.62
N ARG A 47 -6.94 2.25 3.20
CA ARG A 47 -5.70 2.25 3.99
C ARG A 47 -5.36 0.87 4.57
N ARG A 48 -5.62 -0.18 3.79
CA ARG A 48 -5.39 -1.55 4.23
C ARG A 48 -3.92 -1.91 4.16
N VAL A 49 -3.36 -2.31 5.30
CA VAL A 49 -1.96 -2.71 5.44
C VAL A 49 -1.91 -4.16 5.87
N LEU A 50 -1.20 -4.99 5.10
CA LEU A 50 -0.91 -6.37 5.49
C LEU A 50 0.53 -6.43 6.00
N ILE A 51 0.72 -6.92 7.22
CA ILE A 51 2.03 -7.17 7.83
C ILE A 51 2.31 -8.66 7.77
N VAL A 52 3.51 -9.05 7.32
CA VAL A 52 3.94 -10.43 7.23
C VAL A 52 5.30 -10.58 7.90
N ASP A 53 5.29 -11.19 9.08
CA ASP A 53 6.49 -11.52 9.87
C ASP A 53 6.12 -12.78 10.69
N ASP A 54 7.06 -13.71 10.88
CA ASP A 54 6.80 -14.93 11.67
C ASP A 54 6.88 -14.71 13.17
N ASP A 55 7.36 -13.53 13.60
CA ASP A 55 7.34 -13.06 14.97
C ASP A 55 6.05 -12.27 15.27
N GLU A 56 5.16 -12.87 16.05
CA GLU A 56 3.88 -12.25 16.45
C GLU A 56 4.08 -10.94 17.23
N GLU A 57 5.16 -10.81 18.03
CA GLU A 57 5.45 -9.59 18.77
C GLU A 57 5.81 -8.43 17.83
N ILE A 58 6.51 -8.71 16.73
CA ILE A 58 6.81 -7.72 15.70
C ILE A 58 5.52 -7.29 14.99
N VAL A 59 4.65 -8.24 14.64
CA VAL A 59 3.37 -7.95 13.99
C VAL A 59 2.50 -7.05 14.87
N GLU A 60 2.38 -7.38 16.16
CA GLU A 60 1.62 -6.57 17.13
C GLU A 60 2.23 -5.17 17.30
N MET A 61 3.54 -5.07 17.51
CA MET A 61 4.24 -3.78 17.66
C MET A 61 4.05 -2.88 16.44
N LEU A 62 4.15 -3.43 15.24
CA LEU A 62 3.96 -2.67 14.00
C LEU A 62 2.50 -2.27 13.80
N THR A 63 1.55 -3.11 14.21
CA THR A 63 0.12 -2.81 14.19
C THR A 63 -0.17 -1.61 15.09
N ASP A 64 0.23 -1.67 16.37
CA ASP A 64 0.03 -0.60 17.35
C ASP A 64 0.64 0.73 16.89
N ALA A 65 1.84 0.67 16.31
CA ALA A 65 2.54 1.87 15.82
C ALA A 65 1.82 2.52 14.64
N LEU A 66 1.27 1.72 13.72
CA LEU A 66 0.55 2.23 12.56
C LEU A 66 -0.82 2.78 12.99
N GLU A 67 -1.59 2.06 13.80
CA GLU A 67 -2.88 2.54 14.31
C GLU A 67 -2.73 3.83 15.13
N SER A 68 -1.64 3.95 15.91
CA SER A 68 -1.31 5.18 16.62
C SER A 68 -1.00 6.36 15.70
N ALA A 69 -0.43 6.09 14.51
CA ALA A 69 -0.13 7.11 13.52
C ALA A 69 -1.38 7.57 12.75
N ASP A 70 -2.32 6.66 12.49
CA ASP A 70 -3.61 6.96 11.89
C ASP A 70 -4.65 5.89 12.24
N ALA A 71 -5.70 6.29 12.97
CA ALA A 71 -6.78 5.41 13.38
C ALA A 71 -7.63 4.88 12.21
N ASN A 72 -7.43 5.36 10.98
CA ASN A 72 -8.12 4.88 9.80
C ASN A 72 -7.38 3.77 9.05
N TYR A 73 -6.21 3.34 9.51
CA TYR A 73 -5.59 2.13 8.97
C TYR A 73 -6.41 0.90 9.36
N ASP A 74 -6.71 0.06 8.37
CA ASP A 74 -7.21 -1.29 8.60
C ASP A 74 -6.03 -2.25 8.42
N ILE A 75 -5.65 -2.94 9.49
CA ILE A 75 -4.40 -3.71 9.54
C ILE A 75 -4.71 -5.19 9.73
N SER A 76 -4.04 -6.02 8.94
CA SER A 76 -4.06 -7.47 9.12
C SER A 76 -2.64 -8.00 9.22
N GLY A 77 -2.39 -8.90 10.15
CA GLY A 77 -1.10 -9.60 10.30
C GLY A 77 -1.15 -11.00 9.69
N ALA A 78 -0.04 -11.53 9.20
CA ALA A 78 0.10 -12.91 8.75
C ALA A 78 1.45 -13.48 9.21
N SER A 79 1.46 -14.71 9.73
CA SER A 79 2.66 -15.32 10.33
C SER A 79 3.55 -16.07 9.35
N ASN A 80 3.16 -16.12 8.07
CA ASN A 80 3.91 -16.76 7.00
C ASN A 80 3.31 -16.38 5.64
N GLY A 81 4.04 -16.67 4.57
CA GLY A 81 3.58 -16.28 3.24
C GLY A 81 2.38 -17.08 2.69
N TYR A 82 2.04 -18.27 3.22
CA TYR A 82 0.80 -18.97 2.81
C TYR A 82 -0.42 -18.24 3.37
N ASP A 83 -0.38 -17.89 4.66
CA ASP A 83 -1.41 -17.08 5.30
C ASP A 83 -1.52 -15.70 4.62
N ALA A 84 -0.37 -15.10 4.27
CA ALA A 84 -0.35 -13.85 3.49
C ALA A 84 -1.07 -14.01 2.14
N LEU A 85 -0.80 -15.08 1.38
CA LEU A 85 -1.47 -15.33 0.08
C LEU A 85 -2.99 -15.49 0.22
N ILE A 86 -3.46 -16.15 1.28
CA ILE A 86 -4.90 -16.28 1.57
C ILE A 86 -5.50 -14.90 1.84
N LYS A 87 -4.85 -14.10 2.69
CA LYS A 87 -5.29 -12.75 3.07
C LYS A 87 -5.22 -11.76 1.91
N LEU A 88 -4.23 -11.86 1.03
CA LEU A 88 -4.10 -10.96 -0.13
C LEU A 88 -5.35 -10.96 -1.03
N GLY A 89 -6.01 -12.11 -1.20
CA GLY A 89 -7.21 -12.22 -2.02
C GLY A 89 -8.48 -11.64 -1.38
N SER A 90 -8.63 -11.81 -0.06
CA SER A 90 -9.81 -11.34 0.69
C SER A 90 -9.64 -9.92 1.20
N PHE A 91 -8.51 -9.64 1.83
CA PHE A 91 -8.16 -8.37 2.47
C PHE A 91 -7.66 -7.33 1.48
N LYS A 92 -7.14 -7.69 0.29
CA LYS A 92 -6.77 -6.75 -0.78
C LYS A 92 -6.04 -5.48 -0.28
N PRO A 93 -4.91 -5.63 0.41
CA PRO A 93 -4.19 -4.50 1.00
C PRO A 93 -3.60 -3.57 -0.07
N GLU A 94 -3.43 -2.29 0.25
CA GLU A 94 -2.70 -1.32 -0.58
C GLU A 94 -1.18 -1.42 -0.33
N VAL A 95 -0.81 -1.73 0.92
CA VAL A 95 0.57 -1.86 1.35
C VAL A 95 0.79 -3.22 2.01
N LEU A 96 1.88 -3.87 1.61
CA LEU A 96 2.42 -5.07 2.22
C LEU A 96 3.73 -4.72 2.92
N ILE A 97 3.80 -4.93 4.22
CA ILE A 97 5.04 -4.92 4.99
C ILE A 97 5.48 -6.37 5.13
N LEU A 98 6.67 -6.70 4.65
CA LEU A 98 7.13 -8.09 4.52
C LEU A 98 8.52 -8.26 5.13
N ASP A 99 8.65 -9.15 6.11
CA ASP A 99 9.95 -9.69 6.47
C ASP A 99 10.43 -10.68 5.40
N LEU A 100 11.64 -10.47 4.88
CA LEU A 100 12.25 -11.40 3.94
C LEU A 100 12.93 -12.59 4.62
N MET A 101 13.25 -12.47 5.92
CA MET A 101 14.02 -13.48 6.68
C MET A 101 13.11 -14.47 7.43
N MET A 102 12.11 -15.05 6.76
CA MET A 102 11.22 -16.06 7.37
C MET A 102 11.70 -17.50 7.07
N PRO A 103 11.77 -18.40 8.07
CA PRO A 103 12.33 -19.76 7.94
C PRO A 103 11.47 -20.76 7.13
N LYS A 104 10.26 -20.41 6.69
CA LYS A 104 9.27 -21.34 6.08
C LYS A 104 8.75 -20.95 4.70
N MET A 105 8.83 -19.68 4.30
CA MET A 105 8.49 -19.24 2.95
C MET A 105 9.47 -18.16 2.51
N ASP A 106 9.93 -18.27 1.27
CA ASP A 106 10.78 -17.27 0.66
C ASP A 106 9.97 -16.00 0.39
N GLY A 107 10.19 -14.93 1.18
CA GLY A 107 9.57 -13.62 0.97
C GLY A 107 9.81 -13.10 -0.46
N VAL A 108 10.92 -13.52 -1.09
CA VAL A 108 11.21 -13.23 -2.49
C VAL A 108 10.18 -13.87 -3.43
N GLU A 109 9.80 -15.11 -3.18
CA GLU A 109 8.81 -15.82 -3.99
C GLU A 109 7.40 -15.23 -3.83
N LEU A 110 7.06 -14.74 -2.62
CA LEU A 110 5.82 -13.99 -2.41
C LEU A 110 5.79 -12.72 -3.28
N CYS A 111 6.88 -11.93 -3.29
CA CYS A 111 6.99 -10.76 -4.17
C CYS A 111 6.82 -11.12 -5.65
N ARG A 112 7.47 -12.20 -6.12
CA ARG A 112 7.33 -12.66 -7.52
C ARG A 112 5.88 -13.01 -7.87
N ARG A 113 5.18 -13.73 -6.98
CA ARG A 113 3.77 -14.09 -7.18
C ARG A 113 2.86 -12.89 -7.22
N LEU A 114 3.09 -11.92 -6.33
CA LEU A 114 2.37 -10.64 -6.31
C LEU A 114 2.54 -9.89 -7.62
N ARG A 115 3.77 -9.75 -8.11
CA ARG A 115 4.05 -9.04 -9.35
C ARG A 115 3.54 -9.76 -10.60
N ALA A 116 3.46 -11.10 -10.57
CA ALA A 116 2.91 -11.89 -11.67
C ALA A 116 1.39 -11.82 -11.80
N ASN A 117 0.65 -11.49 -10.73
CA ASN A 117 -0.81 -11.44 -10.72
C ASN A 117 -1.34 -10.01 -10.98
N PRO A 118 -2.16 -9.77 -12.01
CA PRO A 118 -2.74 -8.45 -12.31
C PRO A 118 -3.51 -7.79 -11.17
N ASP A 119 -4.13 -8.59 -10.29
CA ASP A 119 -4.96 -8.08 -9.19
C ASP A 119 -4.12 -7.60 -7.99
N THR A 120 -2.88 -8.11 -7.86
CA THR A 120 -2.00 -7.82 -6.71
C THR A 120 -0.69 -7.14 -7.10
N ARG A 121 -0.39 -7.01 -8.40
CA ARG A 121 0.86 -6.37 -8.88
C ARG A 121 1.01 -4.91 -8.47
N ASN A 122 -0.10 -4.23 -8.16
CA ASN A 122 -0.11 -2.82 -7.76
C ASN A 122 0.08 -2.61 -6.25
N ILE A 123 0.07 -3.67 -5.45
CA ILE A 123 0.30 -3.61 -3.99
C ILE A 123 1.72 -3.11 -3.75
N ARG A 124 1.86 -2.10 -2.90
CA ARG A 124 3.16 -1.53 -2.54
C ARG A 124 3.84 -2.41 -1.50
N ILE A 125 5.08 -2.81 -1.75
CA ILE A 125 5.83 -3.72 -0.87
C ILE A 125 6.95 -2.93 -0.18
N ILE A 126 6.89 -2.91 1.14
CA ILE A 126 7.98 -2.48 2.03
C ILE A 126 8.61 -3.75 2.58
N ALA A 127 9.81 -4.09 2.11
CA ALA A 127 10.55 -5.21 2.66
C ALA A 127 11.35 -4.76 3.88
N ILE A 128 11.30 -5.56 4.94
CA ILE A 128 12.13 -5.47 6.13
C ILE A 128 13.07 -6.68 6.08
N THR A 129 14.35 -6.47 6.32
CA THR A 129 15.32 -7.58 6.38
C THR A 129 16.52 -7.22 7.25
N ALA A 130 17.21 -8.23 7.77
CA ALA A 130 18.58 -8.05 8.21
C ALA A 130 19.43 -7.77 6.98
N LEU A 131 20.01 -6.56 6.91
CA LEU A 131 20.88 -6.15 5.82
C LEU A 131 22.32 -6.24 6.28
N ASP A 132 23.03 -7.25 5.79
CA ASP A 132 24.47 -7.18 5.70
C ASP A 132 24.76 -6.32 4.46
N SER A 133 25.69 -5.36 4.56
CA SER A 133 25.80 -4.20 3.65
C SER A 133 26.25 -4.51 2.21
N GLU A 134 25.99 -5.70 1.70
CA GLU A 134 26.33 -6.13 0.34
C GLU A 134 25.38 -5.49 -0.68
N ALA A 135 25.93 -4.59 -1.50
CA ALA A 135 25.18 -3.85 -2.51
C ALA A 135 24.44 -4.75 -3.51
N ASP A 136 24.92 -5.97 -3.72
CA ASP A 136 24.32 -6.93 -4.66
C ASP A 136 23.07 -7.62 -4.07
N GLU A 137 23.01 -7.84 -2.77
CA GLU A 137 21.81 -8.34 -2.06
C GLU A 137 20.65 -7.33 -2.21
N VAL A 138 20.94 -6.05 -1.96
CA VAL A 138 19.99 -4.94 -2.08
C VAL A 138 19.45 -4.83 -3.50
N ARG A 139 20.30 -4.99 -4.52
CA ARG A 139 19.89 -4.94 -5.93
C ARG A 139 18.91 -6.07 -6.27
N LYS A 140 19.24 -7.31 -5.89
CA LYS A 140 18.36 -8.47 -6.13
C LYS A 140 16.98 -8.27 -5.51
N ILE A 141 16.90 -7.72 -4.30
CA ILE A 141 15.63 -7.44 -3.62
C ILE A 141 14.83 -6.32 -4.30
N LYS A 142 15.50 -5.33 -4.90
CA LYS A 142 14.78 -4.31 -5.69
C LYS A 142 14.25 -4.87 -7.00
N ASP A 143 15.01 -5.74 -7.65
CA ASP A 143 14.65 -6.32 -8.95
C ASP A 143 13.40 -7.22 -8.88
N ILE A 144 13.06 -7.74 -7.70
CA ILE A 144 11.84 -8.54 -7.47
C ILE A 144 10.59 -7.67 -7.26
N GLY A 145 10.72 -6.35 -7.41
CA GLY A 145 9.61 -5.41 -7.43
C GLY A 145 9.25 -4.80 -6.07
N VAL A 146 10.18 -4.79 -5.11
CA VAL A 146 10.00 -4.11 -3.82
C VAL A 146 10.19 -2.59 -3.98
N GLU A 147 9.27 -1.78 -3.47
CA GLU A 147 9.35 -0.32 -3.53
C GLU A 147 10.36 0.26 -2.54
N THR A 148 10.36 -0.25 -1.30
CA THR A 148 11.30 0.19 -0.26
C THR A 148 11.88 -0.98 0.49
N LEU A 149 13.18 -0.93 0.75
CA LEU A 149 13.88 -1.84 1.64
C LEU A 149 14.28 -1.11 2.92
N LEU A 150 13.94 -1.67 4.08
CA LEU A 150 14.31 -1.20 5.40
C LEU A 150 15.18 -2.26 6.10
N ALA A 151 16.25 -1.80 6.76
CA ALA A 151 17.09 -2.66 7.58
C ALA A 151 16.46 -2.85 8.97
N LYS A 152 16.59 -4.05 9.55
CA LYS A 152 16.38 -4.28 10.99
C LYS A 152 17.58 -3.67 11.78
N PRO A 153 17.37 -3.01 12.94
CA PRO A 153 16.08 -2.71 13.56
C PRO A 153 15.31 -1.62 12.81
N VAL A 154 13.99 -1.81 12.68
CA VAL A 154 13.13 -0.91 11.91
C VAL A 154 12.97 0.42 12.62
N ASN A 155 13.19 1.52 11.89
CA ASN A 155 12.79 2.85 12.35
C ASN A 155 11.28 3.03 12.12
N ILE A 156 10.53 3.06 13.21
CA ILE A 156 9.05 3.10 13.20
C ILE A 156 8.53 4.38 12.53
N ASP A 157 9.07 5.56 12.88
CA ASP A 157 8.65 6.83 12.27
C ASP A 157 8.82 6.83 10.75
N LYS A 158 9.94 6.27 10.27
CA LYS A 158 10.22 6.12 8.85
C LYS A 158 9.26 5.15 8.18
N LEU A 159 8.94 4.02 8.84
CA LEU A 159 7.96 3.06 8.33
C LEU A 159 6.58 3.70 8.22
N CYS A 160 6.09 4.35 9.27
CA CYS A 160 4.79 5.02 9.27
C CYS A 160 4.71 6.09 8.18
N GLY A 161 5.77 6.87 7.99
CA GLY A 161 5.85 7.86 6.90
C GLY A 161 5.78 7.24 5.50
N LEU A 162 6.43 6.09 5.29
CA LEU A 162 6.36 5.35 4.01
C LEU A 162 4.98 4.76 3.75
N VAL A 163 4.35 4.16 4.78
CA VAL A 163 2.98 3.63 4.67
C VAL A 163 2.02 4.75 4.31
N ALA A 164 2.09 5.88 5.01
CA ALA A 164 1.28 7.05 4.72
C ALA A 164 1.47 7.54 3.27
N GLN A 165 2.72 7.56 2.77
CA GLN A 165 3.02 7.92 1.38
C GLN A 165 2.43 6.94 0.35
N TYR A 166 2.39 5.65 0.67
CA TYR A 166 1.93 4.61 -0.26
C TYR A 166 0.42 4.45 -0.29
N VAL A 167 -0.23 4.61 0.84
CA VAL A 167 -1.70 4.62 0.95
C VAL A 167 -2.31 5.89 0.35
N SER A 168 -1.59 7.02 0.34
CA SER A 168 -2.11 8.29 -0.19
C SER A 168 -1.88 8.51 -1.69
N ARG A 169 -1.13 7.62 -2.37
CA ARG A 169 -0.83 7.72 -3.81
C ARG A 169 -1.68 6.74 -4.61
N VAL A 170 -2.71 7.26 -5.27
CA VAL A 170 -3.40 6.53 -6.35
C VAL A 170 -2.35 6.13 -7.42
N PRO A 171 -2.28 4.86 -7.85
CA PRO A 171 -1.39 4.47 -8.93
C PRO A 171 -1.73 5.25 -10.21
N ALA A 172 -0.68 5.71 -10.90
CA ALA A 172 -0.74 6.63 -12.03
C ALA A 172 -1.68 6.18 -13.16
#